data_AF-A0A843GTN7-F1
#
_entry.id   AF-A0A843GTN7-F1
#
_cell.length_a   1.000
_cell.length_b   1.000
_cell.length_c   1.000
_cell.angle_alpha   90.00
_cell.angle_beta   90.00
_cell.angle_gamma   90.00
#
_symmetry.space_group_name_H-M   'P 1'
#
loop_
_entity.id
_entity.type
_entity.pdbx_description
1 polymer ?
#
loop_
_entity_poly.entity_id
_entity_poly.type
_entity_poly.pdbx_seq_one_letter_code
_entity_poly.pdbx_strand_id
1 'polypeptide(L)'
;MDIKYLNLTNGLEYANEIKDYKVVRIQSTICEAKNWDKLIQDLDYNFLLDLAQGNKIDIYDTSSKKKVSRALFQGVEFIKYAINRRWFNNEDAKAIVKGQDVTPYFQKEYNTLNKNTKKKLDYIKKFLNTDHISIETHCKTTIYDGKYDYYKNLLKEKNGEEYSIKELLDDD
;
A
#
# COMPACT_ATOMS: atom_id res chain seq x y z
N MET A 1 -17.90 -1.66 3.08
CA MET A 1 -17.80 -0.29 2.52
C MET A 1 -16.55 -0.23 1.67
N ASP A 2 -16.51 0.62 0.64
CA ASP A 2 -15.32 0.82 -0.19
C ASP A 2 -14.47 1.94 0.41
N ILE A 3 -13.24 1.63 0.81
CA ILE A 3 -12.31 2.59 1.42
C ILE A 3 -11.11 2.77 0.51
N LYS A 4 -10.82 4.03 0.20
CA LYS A 4 -9.75 4.41 -0.72
C LYS A 4 -8.51 4.79 0.07
N TYR A 5 -7.39 4.18 -0.29
CA TYR A 5 -6.09 4.43 0.29
C TYR A 5 -5.12 4.96 -0.77
N LEU A 6 -4.50 6.11 -0.51
CA LEU A 6 -3.39 6.60 -1.32
C LEU A 6 -2.08 6.06 -0.73
N ASN A 7 -1.27 5.42 -1.56
CA ASN A 7 0.05 4.97 -1.16
C ASN A 7 1.02 6.16 -1.07
N LEU A 8 1.59 6.39 0.09
CA LEU A 8 2.60 7.44 0.27
C LEU A 8 3.92 7.02 -0.43
N THR A 9 4.59 7.87 -1.20
CA THR A 9 4.34 9.28 -1.53
C THR A 9 3.60 9.47 -2.86
N ASN A 10 3.97 8.66 -3.85
CA ASN A 10 3.59 8.85 -5.25
C ASN A 10 2.09 8.72 -5.52
N GLY A 11 1.38 7.88 -4.74
CA GLY A 11 -0.08 7.78 -4.78
C GLY A 11 -0.82 9.06 -4.39
N LEU A 12 -0.16 10.03 -3.72
CA LEU A 12 -0.76 11.34 -3.43
C LEU A 12 -1.15 12.11 -4.69
N GLU A 13 -0.60 11.78 -5.86
CA GLU A 13 -1.02 12.37 -7.13
C GLU A 13 -2.51 12.17 -7.43
N TYR A 14 -3.15 11.16 -6.82
CA TYR A 14 -4.58 10.94 -6.93
C TYR A 14 -5.41 11.82 -5.98
N ALA A 15 -4.80 12.63 -5.12
CA ALA A 15 -5.55 13.35 -4.09
C ALA A 15 -6.54 14.39 -4.65
N ASN A 16 -6.32 14.90 -5.87
CA ASN A 16 -7.27 15.76 -6.58
C ASN A 16 -8.39 14.99 -7.30
N GLU A 17 -8.14 13.73 -7.65
CA GLU A 17 -9.10 12.86 -8.34
C GLU A 17 -10.01 12.11 -7.35
N ILE A 18 -9.48 11.82 -6.17
CA ILE A 18 -10.12 10.98 -5.16
C ILE A 18 -10.51 11.81 -3.94
N LYS A 19 -11.83 11.90 -3.72
CA LYS A 19 -12.40 12.43 -2.48
C LYS A 19 -12.39 11.35 -1.39
N ASP A 20 -12.27 11.80 -0.14
CA ASP A 20 -12.37 10.96 1.06
C ASP A 20 -11.47 9.71 1.04
N TYR A 21 -10.16 9.94 1.17
CA TYR A 21 -9.15 8.87 1.22
C TYR A 21 -8.48 8.80 2.59
N LYS A 22 -7.90 7.64 2.86
CA LYS A 22 -6.89 7.42 3.90
C LYS A 22 -5.51 7.26 3.25
N VAL A 23 -4.45 7.27 4.04
CA VAL A 23 -3.09 7.07 3.55
C VAL A 23 -2.55 5.76 4.11
N VAL A 24 -1.81 5.02 3.30
CA VAL A 24 -1.03 3.85 3.71
C VAL A 24 0.38 4.00 3.16
N ARG A 25 1.36 3.37 3.80
CA ARG A 25 2.75 3.43 3.35
C ARG A 25 3.28 2.05 2.99
N ILE A 26 3.29 1.77 1.69
CA ILE A 26 3.83 0.54 1.08
C ILE A 26 4.99 0.95 0.17
N GLN A 27 6.23 0.75 0.63
CA GLN A 27 7.40 1.26 -0.07
C GLN A 27 7.96 0.26 -1.08
N SER A 28 8.12 0.71 -2.33
CA SER A 28 8.81 -0.07 -3.38
C SER A 28 10.26 -0.41 -3.00
N THR A 29 10.98 0.48 -2.31
CA THR A 29 12.37 0.26 -1.86
C THR A 29 12.49 -0.88 -0.84
N ILE A 30 11.54 -0.98 0.09
CA ILE A 30 11.47 -2.07 1.06
C ILE A 30 11.17 -3.41 0.37
N CYS A 31 10.28 -3.41 -0.62
CA CYS A 31 9.99 -4.59 -1.44
C CYS A 31 11.20 -5.02 -2.27
N GLU A 32 11.95 -4.07 -2.82
CA GLU A 32 13.17 -4.32 -3.58
C GLU A 32 14.30 -4.91 -2.73
N ALA A 33 14.49 -4.36 -1.53
CA ALA A 33 15.42 -4.88 -0.53
C ALA A 33 14.94 -6.20 0.11
N LYS A 34 13.74 -6.70 -0.25
CA LYS A 34 13.11 -7.90 0.32
C LYS A 34 12.98 -7.85 1.85
N ASN A 35 12.83 -6.64 2.41
CA ASN A 35 12.66 -6.46 3.84
C ASN A 35 11.18 -6.56 4.23
N TRP A 36 10.65 -7.78 4.11
CA TRP A 36 9.24 -8.09 4.33
C TRP A 36 8.77 -7.84 5.76
N ASP A 37 9.69 -7.99 6.73
CA ASP A 37 9.41 -7.69 8.12
C ASP A 37 9.08 -6.20 8.30
N LYS A 38 9.94 -5.33 7.77
CA LYS A 38 9.71 -3.89 7.78
C LYS A 38 8.44 -3.52 7.00
N LEU A 39 8.16 -4.18 5.88
CA LEU A 39 6.95 -3.94 5.10
C LEU A 39 5.68 -4.07 5.95
N ILE A 40 5.55 -5.16 6.71
CA ILE A 40 4.37 -5.41 7.56
C ILE A 40 4.39 -4.51 8.81
N GLN A 41 5.58 -4.23 9.38
CA GLN A 41 5.71 -3.31 10.51
C GLN A 41 5.30 -1.88 10.17
N ASP A 42 5.59 -1.41 8.97
CA ASP A 42 5.26 -0.05 8.54
C ASP A 42 3.77 0.12 8.20
N LEU A 43 2.95 -0.96 8.14
CA LEU A 43 1.51 -0.85 7.87
C LEU A 43 0.77 -0.16 9.02
N ASP A 44 -0.03 0.86 8.72
CA ASP A 44 -0.84 1.56 9.71
C ASP A 44 -1.92 0.65 10.33
N TYR A 45 -2.18 0.83 11.62
CA TYR A 45 -3.21 0.06 12.31
C TYR A 45 -4.62 0.33 11.76
N ASN A 46 -4.90 1.54 11.27
CA ASN A 46 -6.17 1.86 10.63
C ASN A 46 -6.38 1.04 9.34
N PHE A 47 -5.34 0.87 8.53
CA PHE A 47 -5.39 0.03 7.33
C PHE A 47 -5.69 -1.43 7.68
N LEU A 48 -5.00 -1.97 8.70
CA LEU A 48 -5.24 -3.33 9.17
C LEU A 48 -6.65 -3.50 9.77
N LEU A 49 -7.13 -2.54 10.54
CA LEU A 49 -8.48 -2.58 11.10
C LEU A 49 -9.55 -2.52 10.02
N ASP A 50 -9.40 -1.62 9.04
CA ASP A 50 -10.35 -1.52 7.93
C ASP A 50 -10.47 -2.85 7.17
N LEU A 51 -9.34 -3.53 6.91
CA LEU A 51 -9.32 -4.88 6.33
C LEU A 51 -10.02 -5.90 7.23
N ALA A 52 -9.72 -5.88 8.54
CA ALA A 52 -10.30 -6.82 9.50
C ALA A 52 -11.82 -6.65 9.64
N GLN A 53 -12.36 -5.47 9.36
CA GLN A 53 -13.79 -5.21 9.31
C GLN A 53 -14.47 -5.69 8.02
N GLY A 54 -13.73 -6.32 7.08
CA GLY A 54 -14.29 -6.80 5.81
C GLY A 54 -14.56 -5.70 4.79
N ASN A 55 -13.91 -4.53 4.91
CA ASN A 55 -14.04 -3.49 3.91
C ASN A 55 -13.28 -3.87 2.62
N LYS A 56 -13.83 -3.42 1.50
CA LYS A 56 -13.11 -3.44 0.22
C LYS A 56 -12.14 -2.27 0.21
N ILE A 57 -10.87 -2.56 0.00
CA ILE A 57 -9.81 -1.55 0.00
C ILE A 57 -9.29 -1.32 -1.42
N ASP A 58 -9.39 -0.10 -1.90
CA ASP A 58 -8.76 0.35 -3.13
C ASP A 58 -7.46 1.07 -2.81
N ILE A 59 -6.32 0.56 -3.29
CA ILE A 59 -5.00 1.19 -3.10
C ILE A 59 -4.55 1.84 -4.40
N TYR A 60 -4.29 3.14 -4.33
CA TYR A 60 -3.83 3.96 -5.45
C TYR A 60 -2.36 4.30 -5.29
N ASP A 61 -1.58 4.07 -6.35
CA ASP A 61 -0.16 4.42 -6.40
C ASP A 61 0.22 4.89 -7.80
N THR A 62 1.38 5.53 -7.94
CA THR A 62 1.91 5.86 -9.27
C THR A 62 3.31 5.28 -9.46
N SER A 63 3.72 5.18 -10.72
CA SER A 63 4.98 4.56 -11.11
C SER A 63 5.65 5.35 -12.22
N SER A 64 6.93 5.69 -12.05
CA SER A 64 7.66 6.54 -13.00
C SER A 64 8.03 5.84 -14.31
N LYS A 65 8.20 4.50 -14.30
CA LYS A 65 8.78 3.75 -15.43
C LYS A 65 7.99 2.52 -15.86
N LYS A 66 7.06 2.05 -15.03
CA LYS A 66 6.38 0.76 -15.20
C LYS A 66 4.87 0.93 -15.15
N LYS A 67 4.14 0.03 -15.81
CA LYS A 67 2.66 -0.01 -15.78
C LYS A 67 2.10 -0.16 -14.35
N VAL A 68 2.80 -0.87 -13.47
CA VAL A 68 2.41 -1.06 -12.07
C VAL A 68 3.64 -0.91 -11.17
N SER A 69 3.50 -0.16 -10.07
CA SER A 69 4.57 0.04 -9.09
C SER A 69 4.91 -1.26 -8.37
N ARG A 70 6.16 -1.39 -7.87
CA ARG A 70 6.60 -2.57 -7.11
C ARG A 70 5.84 -2.72 -5.80
N ALA A 71 5.53 -1.61 -5.14
CA ALA A 71 4.67 -1.57 -3.97
C ALA A 71 3.34 -2.30 -4.24
N LEU A 72 2.70 -2.04 -5.38
CA LEU A 72 1.43 -2.68 -5.73
C LEU A 72 1.60 -4.14 -6.16
N PHE A 73 2.42 -4.44 -7.17
CA PHE A 73 2.44 -5.81 -7.73
C PHE A 73 3.15 -6.83 -6.82
N GLN A 74 3.99 -6.39 -5.88
CA GLN A 74 4.79 -7.26 -5.02
C GLN A 74 4.49 -7.03 -3.54
N GLY A 75 4.46 -5.77 -3.11
CA GLY A 75 4.20 -5.40 -1.72
C GLY A 75 2.80 -5.78 -1.27
N VAL A 76 1.76 -5.31 -2.00
CA VAL A 76 0.36 -5.65 -1.70
C VAL A 76 0.13 -7.16 -1.77
N GLU A 77 0.75 -7.85 -2.72
CA GLU A 77 0.65 -9.30 -2.82
C GLU A 77 1.23 -10.02 -1.60
N PHE A 78 2.39 -9.57 -1.10
CA PHE A 78 2.96 -10.13 0.14
C PHE A 78 2.09 -9.83 1.37
N ILE A 79 1.50 -8.63 1.43
CA ILE A 79 0.55 -8.25 2.49
C ILE A 79 -0.67 -9.17 2.47
N LYS A 80 -1.27 -9.37 1.28
CA LYS A 80 -2.39 -10.32 1.09
C LYS A 80 -2.02 -11.71 1.57
N TYR A 81 -0.85 -12.22 1.16
CA TYR A 81 -0.35 -13.53 1.55
C TYR A 81 -0.20 -13.65 3.08
N ALA A 82 0.50 -12.71 3.70
CA ALA A 82 0.77 -12.73 5.14
C ALA A 82 -0.51 -12.64 5.98
N ILE A 83 -1.46 -11.79 5.58
CA ILE A 83 -2.75 -11.65 6.24
C ILE A 83 -3.57 -12.94 6.09
N ASN A 84 -3.76 -13.46 4.88
CA ASN A 84 -4.55 -14.68 4.65
C ASN A 84 -4.02 -15.86 5.48
N ARG A 85 -2.68 -16.02 5.51
CA ARG A 85 -2.05 -17.08 6.30
C ARG A 85 -2.22 -16.88 7.81
N ARG A 86 -2.07 -15.65 8.31
CA ARG A 86 -2.08 -15.39 9.76
C ARG A 86 -3.48 -15.26 10.36
N TRP A 87 -4.37 -14.56 9.67
CA TRP A 87 -5.73 -14.25 10.14
C TRP A 87 -6.66 -15.43 9.93
N PHE A 88 -6.65 -16.02 8.74
CA PHE A 88 -7.61 -17.07 8.36
C PHE A 88 -7.03 -18.48 8.42
N ASN A 89 -5.78 -18.63 8.89
CA ASN A 89 -5.06 -19.91 8.93
C ASN A 89 -5.01 -20.60 7.55
N ASN A 90 -5.02 -19.81 6.47
CA ASN A 90 -4.99 -20.34 5.11
C ASN A 90 -3.55 -20.66 4.71
N GLU A 91 -3.12 -21.89 4.97
CA GLU A 91 -1.76 -22.35 4.62
C GLU A 91 -1.53 -22.47 3.11
N ASP A 92 -2.62 -22.62 2.35
CA ASP A 92 -2.66 -22.79 0.89
C ASP A 92 -2.80 -21.46 0.12
N ALA A 93 -2.72 -20.32 0.83
CA ALA A 93 -2.80 -19.00 0.22
C ALA A 93 -1.80 -18.90 -0.94
N LYS A 94 -2.30 -18.62 -2.14
CA LYS A 94 -1.49 -18.43 -3.33
C LYS A 94 -1.04 -16.98 -3.43
N ALA A 95 0.17 -16.78 -3.95
CA ALA A 95 0.71 -15.47 -4.24
C ALA A 95 1.18 -15.41 -5.70
N ILE A 96 0.59 -14.51 -6.49
CA ILE A 96 0.90 -14.34 -7.90
C ILE A 96 1.49 -12.95 -8.12
N VAL A 97 2.76 -12.91 -8.53
CA VAL A 97 3.45 -11.66 -8.83
C VAL A 97 3.73 -11.63 -10.32
N LYS A 98 3.08 -10.70 -11.03
CA LYS A 98 3.22 -10.54 -12.49
C LYS A 98 2.98 -11.84 -13.28
N GLY A 99 1.96 -12.60 -12.88
CA GLY A 99 1.60 -13.87 -13.52
C GLY A 99 2.49 -15.06 -13.15
N GLN A 100 3.46 -14.88 -12.26
CA GLN A 100 4.31 -15.97 -11.75
C GLN A 100 3.85 -16.38 -10.35
N ASP A 101 3.74 -17.68 -10.12
CA ASP A 101 3.53 -18.23 -8.78
C ASP A 101 4.81 -18.05 -7.94
N VAL A 102 4.73 -17.17 -6.95
CA VAL A 102 5.82 -16.90 -6.00
C VAL A 102 5.50 -17.44 -4.61
N THR A 103 4.46 -18.27 -4.47
CA THR A 103 4.02 -18.86 -3.20
C THR A 103 5.17 -19.53 -2.43
N PRO A 104 6.05 -20.34 -3.05
CA PRO A 104 7.16 -20.96 -2.32
C PRO A 104 8.14 -19.93 -1.74
N TYR A 105 8.38 -18.84 -2.47
CA TYR A 105 9.22 -17.75 -2.01
C TYR A 105 8.55 -17.00 -0.85
N PHE A 106 7.29 -16.59 -1.00
CA PHE A 106 6.57 -15.88 0.05
C PHE A 106 6.37 -16.72 1.32
N GLN A 107 6.20 -18.04 1.19
CA GLN A 107 6.15 -18.94 2.34
C GLN A 107 7.46 -18.92 3.12
N LYS A 108 8.60 -19.03 2.43
CA LYS A 108 9.92 -18.93 3.06
C LYS A 108 10.08 -17.61 3.80
N GLU A 109 9.76 -16.50 3.16
CA GLU A 109 9.91 -15.15 3.74
C GLU A 109 8.90 -14.87 4.87
N TYR A 110 7.68 -15.40 4.79
CA TYR A 110 6.72 -15.30 5.89
C TYR A 110 7.21 -16.04 7.14
N ASN A 111 7.84 -17.19 6.94
CA ASN A 111 8.37 -17.98 8.04
C ASN A 111 9.51 -17.25 8.77
N THR A 112 10.30 -16.44 8.06
CA THR A 112 11.38 -15.62 8.64
C THR A 112 10.91 -14.31 9.29
N LEU A 113 9.62 -13.92 9.14
CA LEU A 113 9.09 -12.72 9.81
C LEU A 113 9.30 -12.78 11.33
N ASN A 114 9.69 -11.64 11.88
CA ASN A 114 9.96 -11.48 13.31
C ASN A 114 8.70 -11.73 14.14
N LYS A 115 8.92 -12.16 15.38
CA LYS A 115 7.84 -12.40 16.35
C LYS A 115 6.96 -11.17 16.55
N ASN A 116 7.55 -9.97 16.59
CA ASN A 116 6.80 -8.72 16.76
C ASN A 116 5.88 -8.43 15.56
N THR A 117 6.28 -8.83 14.35
CA THR A 117 5.49 -8.66 13.12
C THR A 117 4.29 -9.58 13.11
N LYS A 118 4.49 -10.84 13.46
CA LYS A 118 3.39 -11.80 13.65
C LYS A 118 2.44 -11.33 14.76
N LYS A 119 2.98 -10.84 15.88
CA LYS A 119 2.18 -10.26 16.98
C LYS A 119 1.35 -9.05 16.56
N LYS A 120 1.88 -8.16 15.71
CA LYS A 120 1.12 -7.02 15.18
C LYS A 120 -0.11 -7.49 14.41
N LEU A 121 0.05 -8.50 13.55
CA LEU A 121 -1.07 -9.12 12.84
C LEU A 121 -2.03 -9.82 13.82
N ASP A 122 -1.53 -10.55 14.81
CA ASP A 122 -2.36 -11.23 15.83
C ASP A 122 -3.18 -10.26 16.67
N TYR A 123 -2.62 -9.08 16.95
CA TYR A 123 -3.32 -8.06 17.71
C TYR A 123 -4.61 -7.64 16.99
N ILE A 124 -4.54 -7.45 15.67
CA ILE A 124 -5.68 -7.08 14.84
C ILE A 124 -6.63 -8.25 14.59
N LYS A 125 -6.11 -9.49 14.55
CA LYS A 125 -6.89 -10.73 14.39
C LYS A 125 -8.07 -10.83 15.39
N LYS A 126 -7.93 -10.24 16.58
CA LYS A 126 -8.97 -10.19 17.62
C LYS A 126 -10.24 -9.43 17.20
N PHE A 127 -10.16 -8.60 16.17
CA PHE A 127 -11.23 -7.73 15.69
C PHE A 127 -11.74 -8.13 14.30
N LEU A 128 -11.46 -9.37 13.86
CA LEU A 128 -11.96 -9.87 12.58
C LEU A 128 -13.48 -9.99 12.59
N ASN A 129 -14.11 -9.29 11.65
CA ASN A 129 -15.54 -9.38 11.33
C ASN A 129 -15.76 -9.91 9.90
N THR A 130 -14.76 -10.59 9.35
CA THR A 130 -14.76 -11.17 8.00
C THR A 130 -13.93 -12.45 7.96
N ASP A 131 -14.18 -13.28 6.94
CA ASP A 131 -13.46 -14.51 6.62
C ASP A 131 -12.49 -14.34 5.43
N HIS A 132 -12.49 -13.18 4.78
CA HIS A 132 -11.60 -12.86 3.66
C HIS A 132 -11.23 -11.37 3.64
N ILE A 133 -10.15 -11.03 2.95
CA ILE A 133 -9.80 -9.63 2.67
C ILE A 133 -10.01 -9.30 1.20
N SER A 134 -10.44 -8.07 0.91
CA SER A 134 -10.63 -7.58 -0.45
C SER A 134 -9.77 -6.34 -0.69
N ILE A 135 -8.77 -6.48 -1.56
CA ILE A 135 -7.86 -5.38 -1.93
C ILE A 135 -7.71 -5.33 -3.45
N GLU A 136 -8.08 -4.18 -4.03
CA GLU A 136 -7.85 -3.82 -5.42
C GLU A 136 -6.74 -2.76 -5.52
N THR A 137 -5.99 -2.76 -6.62
CA THR A 137 -4.87 -1.85 -6.82
C THR A 137 -5.02 -1.07 -8.12
N HIS A 138 -4.74 0.22 -8.06
CA HIS A 138 -4.88 1.16 -9.17
C HIS A 138 -3.56 1.88 -9.37
N CYS A 139 -3.04 1.87 -10.60
CA CYS A 139 -1.76 2.49 -10.91
C CYS A 139 -1.83 3.31 -12.19
N LYS A 140 -1.34 4.55 -12.12
CA LYS A 140 -1.00 5.36 -13.30
C LYS A 140 0.50 5.65 -13.35
N THR A 141 0.94 6.15 -14.50
CA THR A 141 2.32 6.61 -14.69
C THR A 141 2.48 8.04 -14.17
N THR A 142 3.61 8.36 -13.55
CA THR A 142 3.92 9.71 -13.06
C THR A 142 5.23 10.24 -13.64
N ILE A 143 5.33 11.55 -13.80
CA ILE A 143 6.57 12.29 -14.06
C ILE A 143 7.05 13.11 -12.86
N TYR A 144 6.34 13.02 -11.72
CA TYR A 144 6.59 13.79 -10.50
C TYR A 144 7.25 12.94 -9.40
N ASP A 145 7.81 11.78 -9.76
CA ASP A 145 8.52 10.90 -8.83
C ASP A 145 9.66 11.64 -8.12
N GLY A 146 9.65 11.64 -6.79
CA GLY A 146 10.61 12.38 -5.96
C GLY A 146 10.44 13.90 -5.90
N LYS A 147 9.46 14.49 -6.61
CA LYS A 147 9.19 15.94 -6.58
C LYS A 147 8.30 16.30 -5.38
N TYR A 148 8.90 16.37 -4.19
CA TYR A 148 8.14 16.58 -2.94
C TYR A 148 7.34 17.88 -2.89
N ASP A 149 7.85 18.97 -3.46
CA ASP A 149 7.16 20.26 -3.43
C ASP A 149 5.88 20.25 -4.29
N TYR A 150 5.88 19.50 -5.40
CA TYR A 150 4.67 19.21 -6.16
C TYR A 150 3.59 18.54 -5.29
N TYR A 151 3.94 17.47 -4.56
CA TYR A 151 2.97 16.78 -3.70
C TYR A 151 2.50 17.64 -2.52
N LYS A 152 3.39 18.47 -1.94
CA LYS A 152 3.00 19.42 -0.88
C LYS A 152 1.97 20.43 -1.40
N ASN A 153 2.20 21.01 -2.58
CA ASN A 153 1.30 21.98 -3.17
C ASN A 153 -0.05 21.35 -3.54
N LEU A 154 -0.03 20.13 -4.08
CA LEU A 154 -1.24 19.38 -4.38
C LEU A 154 -2.12 19.16 -3.14
N LEU A 155 -1.50 18.89 -1.98
CA LEU A 155 -2.23 18.77 -0.71
C LEU A 155 -2.75 20.12 -0.19
N LYS A 156 -2.03 21.22 -0.40
CA LYS A 156 -2.47 22.58 -0.02
C LYS A 156 -3.69 23.02 -0.82
N GLU A 157 -3.65 22.86 -2.14
CA GLU A 157 -4.76 23.18 -3.05
C GLU A 157 -6.04 22.45 -2.61
N LYS A 158 -5.92 21.17 -2.24
CA LYS A 158 -7.05 20.38 -1.74
C LYS A 158 -7.66 20.92 -0.44
N ASN A 159 -6.85 21.53 0.43
CA ASN A 159 -7.31 22.12 1.68
C ASN A 159 -7.91 23.53 1.51
N GLY A 160 -8.02 24.04 0.27
CA GLY A 160 -8.57 25.37 -0.01
C GLY A 160 -7.54 26.50 0.14
N GLU A 161 -6.25 26.18 0.21
CA GLU A 161 -5.18 27.18 0.08
C GLU A 161 -4.87 27.37 -1.41
N GLU A 162 -5.51 28.33 -2.07
CA GLU A 162 -5.19 28.71 -3.46
C GLU A 162 -3.78 29.32 -3.56
N TYR A 163 -2.92 28.74 -4.39
CA TYR A 163 -1.67 29.37 -4.84
C TYR A 163 -1.54 29.31 -6.36
N SER A 164 -1.03 30.40 -6.94
CA SER A 164 -0.77 30.52 -8.36
C SER A 164 0.43 29.65 -8.76
N ILE A 165 0.23 28.74 -9.72
CA ILE A 165 1.27 27.85 -10.30
C ILE A 165 2.42 28.63 -10.98
N LYS A 166 2.39 29.97 -11.00
CA LYS A 166 3.37 30.81 -11.70
C LYS A 166 4.80 30.85 -11.11
N GLU A 167 5.05 30.29 -9.94
CA GLU A 167 6.38 30.38 -9.30
C GLU A 167 7.26 29.12 -9.46
N LEU A 168 6.85 28.11 -10.22
CA LEU A 168 7.59 26.83 -10.32
C LEU A 168 8.32 26.59 -11.65
N LEU A 169 8.52 27.64 -12.46
CA LEU A 169 9.35 27.59 -13.66
C LEU A 169 10.55 28.56 -13.64
N ASP A 170 10.76 29.28 -12.54
CA ASP A 170 11.89 30.21 -12.37
C ASP A 170 12.77 29.77 -11.20
N ASP A 171 13.34 28.56 -11.28
CA ASP A 171 14.58 28.24 -10.58
C ASP A 171 15.52 27.57 -11.60
N ASP A 172 16.60 28.31 -11.89
CA ASP A 172 17.69 28.15 -12.88
C ASP A 172 18.15 26.71 -13.23
#